data_AF-A0ABD3ADX1-F1
#
_entry.id   AF-A0ABD3ADX1-F1
#
_cell.length_a   1.000
_cell.length_b   1.000
_cell.length_c   1.000
_cell.angle_alpha   90.00
_cell.angle_beta   90.00
_cell.angle_gamma   90.00
#
_symmetry.space_group_name_H-M   'P 1'
#
loop_
_entity.id
_entity.type
_entity.pdbx_description
1 polymer ?
#
loop_
_entity_poly.entity_id
_entity_poly.type
_entity_poly.pdbx_seq_one_letter_code
_entity_poly.pdbx_strand_id
1 'polypeptide(L)'
;FLNKIKKTVKNKAHVEGSICEAYLAQEIAYFSSHYFEPHVLCSRHRVQRNDDGVVNDERQSTLSIFNFPGRTAGKGTTRWLSDKELQAAHLHVLLNCVEVKEYLG
;
A
#
# COMPACT_ATOMS: atom_id res chain seq x y z
N PHE A 1 -10.03 10.78 -12.98
CA PHE A 1 -9.98 10.96 -14.45
C PHE A 1 -9.35 12.31 -14.86
N LEU A 2 -9.97 13.45 -14.56
CA LEU A 2 -9.47 14.79 -14.98
C LEU A 2 -8.03 15.11 -14.56
N ASN A 3 -7.62 14.77 -13.33
CA ASN A 3 -6.25 14.96 -12.87
C ASN A 3 -5.22 14.18 -13.71
N LYS A 4 -5.57 12.99 -14.21
CA LYS A 4 -4.69 12.19 -15.07
C LYS A 4 -4.50 12.88 -16.42
N ILE A 5 -5.58 13.34 -17.04
CA ILE A 5 -5.55 14.06 -18.32
C ILE A 5 -4.77 15.37 -18.20
N LYS A 6 -4.96 16.13 -17.11
CA LYS A 6 -4.18 17.37 -16.89
C LYS A 6 -2.66 17.10 -16.85
N LYS A 7 -2.24 15.94 -16.35
CA LYS A 7 -0.82 15.55 -16.32
C LYS A 7 -0.28 15.09 -17.67
N THR A 8 -1.13 14.69 -18.62
CA THR A 8 -0.70 14.26 -19.96
C THR A 8 -0.47 15.44 -20.91
N VAL A 9 -1.05 16.61 -20.61
CA VAL A 9 -0.87 17.84 -21.41
C VAL A 9 0.50 18.45 -21.15
N LYS A 10 1.51 18.00 -21.92
CA LYS A 10 2.88 18.55 -21.87
C LYS A 10 3.02 19.82 -22.71
N ASN A 11 2.28 19.92 -23.82
CA ASN A 11 2.23 21.12 -24.64
C ASN A 11 0.85 21.79 -24.54
N LYS A 12 0.79 22.94 -23.87
CA LYS A 12 -0.46 23.70 -23.68
C LYS A 12 -0.96 24.40 -24.95
N ALA A 13 -0.10 24.62 -25.94
CA ALA A 13 -0.51 25.15 -27.25
C ALA A 13 -1.25 24.11 -28.10
N HIS A 14 -1.01 22.82 -27.84
CA HIS A 14 -1.64 21.69 -28.53
C HIS A 14 -2.13 20.65 -27.51
N VAL A 15 -3.21 21.01 -26.80
CA VAL A 15 -3.75 20.21 -25.70
C VAL A 15 -4.22 18.83 -26.19
N GLU A 16 -5.03 18.79 -27.24
CA GLU A 16 -5.57 17.55 -27.81
C GLU A 16 -4.46 16.65 -28.35
N GLY A 17 -3.51 17.22 -29.10
CA GLY A 17 -2.35 16.49 -29.62
C GLY A 17 -1.50 15.86 -28.50
N SER A 18 -1.25 16.61 -27.41
CA SER A 18 -0.53 16.10 -26.25
C SER A 18 -1.27 14.95 -25.56
N ILE A 19 -2.60 15.02 -25.50
CA ILE A 19 -3.43 13.97 -24.92
C ILE A 19 -3.36 12.71 -25.81
N CYS A 20 -3.56 12.86 -27.11
CA CYS A 20 -3.50 11.75 -28.08
C CYS A 20 -2.14 11.06 -28.04
N GLU A 21 -1.03 11.80 -28.05
CA GLU A 21 0.32 11.26 -27.97
C GLU A 21 0.52 10.46 -26.67
N ALA A 22 0.08 10.99 -25.53
CA ALA A 22 0.20 10.31 -24.26
C ALA A 22 -0.63 9.01 -24.20
N TYR A 23 -1.82 9.00 -24.83
CA TYR A 23 -2.62 7.77 -24.94
C TYR A 23 -1.94 6.73 -25.82
N LEU A 24 -1.43 7.12 -27.00
CA LEU A 24 -0.69 6.22 -27.88
C LEU A 24 0.52 5.61 -27.16
N ALA A 25 1.31 6.42 -26.47
CA ALA A 25 2.44 5.93 -25.68
C ALA A 25 1.99 4.96 -24.57
N GLN A 26 0.86 5.24 -23.90
CA GLN A 26 0.31 4.35 -22.88
C GLN A 26 -0.12 3.00 -23.47
N GLU A 27 -0.78 2.99 -24.64
CA GLU A 27 -1.23 1.77 -25.32
C GLU A 27 -0.05 0.93 -25.82
N ILE A 28 0.95 1.56 -26.44
CA ILE A 28 2.18 0.87 -26.88
C ILE A 28 2.90 0.23 -25.69
N ALA A 29 3.04 0.96 -24.58
CA ALA A 29 3.67 0.45 -23.37
C ALA A 29 2.87 -0.72 -22.77
N TYR A 30 1.54 -0.63 -22.77
CA TYR A 30 0.66 -1.70 -22.31
C TYR A 30 0.79 -2.94 -23.21
N PHE A 31 0.70 -2.78 -24.52
CA PHE A 31 0.84 -3.90 -25.46
C PHE A 31 2.22 -4.56 -25.35
N SER A 32 3.29 -3.77 -25.32
CA SER A 32 4.67 -4.26 -25.17
C SER A 32 4.87 -5.00 -23.85
N SER A 33 4.13 -4.63 -22.79
CA SER A 33 4.24 -5.27 -21.48
C SER A 33 3.89 -6.76 -21.47
N HIS A 34 3.13 -7.24 -22.46
CA HIS A 34 2.81 -8.67 -22.59
C HIS A 34 3.99 -9.53 -23.04
N TYR A 35 5.01 -8.93 -23.63
CA TYR A 35 6.20 -9.63 -24.14
C TYR A 35 7.38 -9.57 -23.17
N PHE A 36 7.26 -8.83 -22.06
CA PHE A 36 8.30 -8.78 -21.05
C PHE A 36 8.16 -9.95 -20.07
N GLU A 37 9.31 -10.47 -19.61
CA GLU A 37 9.35 -11.48 -18.57
C GLU A 37 8.74 -10.96 -17.25
N PRO A 38 8.20 -11.85 -16.38
CA PRO A 38 7.51 -11.45 -15.16
C PRO A 38 8.34 -10.59 -14.20
N HIS A 39 9.66 -10.77 -14.21
CA HIS A 39 10.58 -10.05 -13.35
C HIS A 39 10.88 -8.62 -13.85
N VAL A 40 10.51 -8.29 -15.09
CA VAL A 40 10.72 -6.97 -15.68
C VAL A 40 9.62 -6.03 -15.21
N LEU A 41 10.02 -4.96 -14.53
CA LEU A 41 9.12 -3.92 -14.07
C LEU A 41 8.57 -3.12 -15.26
N CYS A 42 7.30 -3.34 -15.57
CA CYS A 42 6.56 -2.62 -16.61
C CYS A 42 5.21 -2.13 -16.08
N SER A 43 4.43 -1.38 -16.87
CA SER A 43 3.13 -0.87 -16.42
C SER A 43 2.17 -1.96 -15.92
N ARG A 44 2.34 -3.22 -16.37
CA ARG A 44 1.52 -4.37 -15.95
C ARG A 44 2.04 -5.01 -14.66
N HIS A 45 3.35 -5.16 -14.51
CA HIS A 45 3.97 -5.82 -13.36
C HIS A 45 4.32 -4.85 -12.21
N ARG A 46 4.15 -3.55 -12.41
CA ARG A 46 4.46 -2.55 -11.39
C ARG A 46 3.41 -2.57 -10.28
N VAL A 47 3.86 -2.97 -9.10
CA VAL A 47 3.16 -2.85 -7.83
C VAL A 47 2.65 -1.42 -7.62
N GLN A 48 1.37 -1.27 -7.23
CA GLN A 48 0.78 0.04 -6.98
C GLN A 48 1.49 0.72 -5.80
N ARG A 49 1.51 2.06 -5.78
CA ARG A 49 2.12 2.81 -4.66
C ARG A 49 1.43 2.60 -3.31
N ASN A 50 0.17 2.16 -3.36
CA ASN A 50 -0.64 1.82 -2.20
C ASN A 50 -0.77 0.30 -2.02
N ASP A 51 0.00 -0.49 -2.77
CA ASP A 51 0.12 -1.90 -2.42
C ASP A 51 0.83 -1.93 -1.06
N ASP A 52 0.15 -2.49 -0.07
CA ASP A 52 0.68 -2.62 1.28
C ASP A 52 1.91 -3.52 1.31
N GLY A 53 2.23 -4.18 0.18
CA GLY A 53 3.44 -4.93 0.00
C GLY A 53 3.57 -5.86 1.18
N VAL A 54 2.64 -6.81 1.29
CA VAL A 54 2.66 -7.86 2.30
C VAL A 54 3.91 -8.70 2.03
N VAL A 55 5.06 -8.16 2.42
CA VAL A 55 6.22 -8.96 2.75
C VAL A 55 5.73 -9.72 3.96
N ASN A 56 5.52 -11.02 3.80
CA ASN A 56 5.55 -11.92 4.94
C ASN A 56 6.88 -11.64 5.63
N ASP A 57 6.88 -10.77 6.62
CA ASP A 57 8.04 -10.57 7.46
C ASP A 57 8.29 -11.94 8.09
N GLU A 58 9.45 -12.53 7.81
CA GLU A 58 9.84 -13.82 8.40
C GLU A 58 9.90 -13.74 9.93
N ARG A 59 9.83 -12.52 10.48
CA ARG A 59 9.59 -12.22 11.89
C ARG A 59 8.11 -12.38 12.23
N GLN A 60 7.61 -13.61 12.17
CA GLN A 60 6.33 -13.95 12.78
C GLN A 60 6.41 -13.59 14.27
N SER A 61 5.58 -12.64 14.71
CA SER A 61 5.43 -12.35 16.14
C SER A 61 4.95 -13.61 16.86
N THR A 62 5.41 -13.82 18.09
CA THR A 62 4.93 -14.91 18.95
C THR A 62 3.42 -14.83 19.23
N LEU A 63 2.82 -13.63 19.13
CA LEU A 63 1.40 -13.41 19.39
C LEU A 63 0.67 -12.96 18.11
N SER A 64 -0.46 -13.59 17.82
CA SER A 64 -1.27 -13.38 16.61
C SER A 64 -1.69 -11.93 16.41
N ILE A 65 -1.96 -11.21 17.50
CA ILE A 65 -2.41 -9.81 17.48
C ILE A 65 -1.36 -8.85 16.91
N PHE A 66 -0.09 -9.22 16.92
CA PHE A 66 1.00 -8.41 16.38
C PHE A 66 1.44 -8.87 14.97
N ASN A 67 0.78 -9.86 14.39
CA ASN A 67 1.09 -10.38 13.06
C ASN A 67 0.27 -9.71 11.95
N PHE A 68 -0.15 -8.46 12.15
CA PHE A 68 -0.88 -7.71 11.13
C PHE A 68 0.08 -6.96 10.21
N PRO A 69 0.16 -7.33 8.92
CA PRO A 69 0.94 -6.56 7.96
C PRO A 69 0.25 -5.21 7.76
N GLY A 70 0.99 -4.13 7.97
CA GLY A 70 0.47 -2.79 7.79
C GLY A 70 1.59 -1.77 7.65
N ARG A 71 1.42 -0.82 6.73
CA ARG A 71 2.36 0.29 6.54
C ARG A 71 1.83 1.52 7.25
N THR A 72 2.60 2.05 8.20
CA THR A 72 2.26 3.34 8.81
C THR A 72 2.39 4.45 7.78
N ALA A 73 1.37 5.31 7.70
CA ALA A 73 1.36 6.45 6.80
C ALA A 73 1.71 7.73 7.57
N GLY A 74 2.67 8.50 7.05
CA GLY A 74 3.07 9.77 7.63
C GLY A 74 4.19 9.66 8.68
N LYS A 75 4.44 10.77 9.38
CA LYS A 75 5.50 10.86 10.39
C LYS A 75 5.01 10.28 11.71
N GLY A 76 5.66 9.22 12.20
CA GLY A 76 5.42 8.70 13.54
C GLY A 76 5.83 9.70 14.61
N THR A 77 5.03 9.82 15.66
CA THR A 77 5.37 10.56 16.88
C THR A 77 5.37 9.60 18.07
N THR A 78 6.18 9.90 19.07
CA THR A 78 6.24 9.14 20.31
C THR A 78 5.61 9.98 21.42
N ARG A 79 4.70 9.38 22.17
CA ARG A 79 4.11 9.97 23.38
C ARG A 79 3.87 8.88 24.42
N TRP A 80 3.78 9.30 25.67
CA TRP A 80 3.34 8.42 26.74
C TRP A 80 1.83 8.19 26.67
N LEU A 81 1.40 6.97 26.99
CA LEU A 81 0.01 6.64 27.19
C LEU A 81 -0.41 7.13 28.58
N SER A 82 -1.63 7.65 28.69
CA SER A 82 -2.27 7.82 30.00
C SER A 82 -2.64 6.46 30.61
N ASP A 83 -2.89 6.41 31.92
CA ASP A 83 -3.26 5.16 32.61
C ASP A 83 -4.50 4.49 31.98
N LYS A 84 -5.48 5.30 31.55
CA LYS A 84 -6.68 4.81 30.86
C LYS A 84 -6.37 4.19 29.50
N GLU A 85 -5.48 4.81 28.74
CA GLU A 85 -5.06 4.29 27.44
C GLU A 85 -4.21 3.02 27.59
N LEU A 86 -3.33 2.98 28.59
CA LEU A 86 -2.55 1.80 28.91
C LEU A 86 -3.46 0.62 29.29
N GLN A 87 -4.44 0.87 30.17
CA GLN A 87 -5.43 -0.13 30.55
C GLN A 87 -6.24 -0.62 29.34
N ALA A 88 -6.68 0.30 28.48
CA ALA A 88 -7.42 -0.04 27.26
C ALA A 88 -6.56 -0.86 26.28
N ALA A 89 -5.29 -0.51 26.10
CA ALA A 89 -4.35 -1.24 25.26
C ALA A 89 -4.10 -2.67 25.79
N HIS A 90 -3.88 -2.82 27.10
CA HIS A 90 -3.74 -4.14 27.72
C HIS A 90 -5.00 -4.99 27.55
N LEU A 91 -6.18 -4.44 27.81
CA LEU A 91 -7.44 -5.17 27.64
C LEU A 91 -7.65 -5.57 26.17
N HIS A 92 -7.32 -4.69 25.23
CA HIS A 92 -7.39 -4.99 23.81
C HIS A 92 -6.50 -6.19 23.44
N VAL A 93 -5.26 -6.23 23.94
CA VAL A 93 -4.36 -7.38 23.73
C VAL A 93 -4.99 -8.65 24.27
N LEU A 94 -5.46 -8.66 25.52
CA LEU A 94 -6.05 -9.86 26.15
C LEU A 94 -7.28 -10.39 25.39
N LEU A 95 -8.19 -9.50 24.97
CA LEU A 95 -9.43 -9.91 24.31
C LEU A 95 -9.24 -10.39 22.86
N ASN A 96 -8.19 -9.91 22.19
CA ASN A 96 -7.97 -10.17 20.75
C ASN A 96 -6.81 -11.13 20.46
N CYS A 97 -6.00 -11.49 21.46
CA CYS A 97 -4.95 -12.50 21.34
C CYS A 97 -5.58 -13.90 21.45
N VAL A 98 -5.50 -14.70 20.39
CA VAL A 98 -6.14 -16.02 20.35
C VAL A 98 -5.50 -16.97 21.36
N GLU A 99 -4.19 -16.87 21.53
CA GLU A 99 -3.36 -17.66 22.44
C GLU A 99 -3.71 -17.44 23.92
N VAL A 100 -4.30 -16.29 24.26
CA VAL A 100 -4.66 -15.96 25.65
C VAL A 100 -6.09 -16.39 25.99
N LYS A 101 -6.93 -16.67 24.98
CA LYS A 101 -8.35 -17.02 25.18
C LYS A 101 -8.54 -18.23 26.08
N GLU A 102 -7.66 -19.24 25.97
CA GLU A 102 -7.71 -20.45 26.79
C GLU A 102 -7.55 -20.18 28.30
N TYR A 103 -7.00 -19.02 28.68
CA TYR A 103 -6.79 -18.62 30.07
C TYR A 103 -7.83 -17.63 30.60
N LEU A 104 -8.76 -17.18 29.75
CA LEU A 104 -9.76 -16.17 30.09
C LEU A 104 -11.12 -16.77 30.51
N GLY A 105 -11.31 -18.08 30.38
CA GLY A 105 -12.51 -18.80 30.82
C GLY A 105 -12.52 -20.26 30.43
#